data_AF-A0A8H3AAL2-F1
#
_entry.id   AF-A0A8H3AAL2-F1
#
_cell.length_a   1.000
_cell.length_b   1.000
_cell.length_c   1.000
_cell.angle_alpha   90.00
_cell.angle_beta   90.00
_cell.angle_gamma   90.00
#
_symmetry.space_group_name_H-M   'P 1'
#
loop_
_entity.id
_entity.type
_entity.pdbx_description
1 polymer ?
#
loop_
_entity_poly.entity_id
_entity_poly.type
_entity_poly.pdbx_seq_one_letter_code
_entity_poly.pdbx_strand_id
1 'polypeptide(L)'
;MPDSLPPAKGNPPKGEPNPWTLEDLKRHCETAVKLEMHTIPIYLYPMYAINTDPGTLEAKKIANDASNKIKGVVEQEMLHLGLAGNILCSIGGNPKIYGLEHTPEFPCQIFYDPIDLHLMPPNNDAIETFVRLEAPHQRPDLPRGNIMPGYDSIGEFYESLERGIKFMDEKMKKEGKTLFDPQYNDRQFTPDDGAYPDGMIQIKNLNDALEAMKLIVEQGEGSTVTEHAAPGEESHWQIFESLVNANIPHYDVVQDPKTGDPAFNENIKKCMRASDAVYNYLLWSIQCVWTETSHRDDLLSNISSMMRGIIRPIAQFLVKQKVNGAEDSKHAAPTFNYYQFGSIESAKEDMIREL
;
A
#
# COMPACT_ATOMS: atom_id res chain seq x y z
N MET A 1 31.07 20.24 -10.85
CA MET A 1 29.76 20.55 -10.26
C MET A 1 28.76 19.76 -11.06
N PRO A 2 28.09 18.76 -10.47
CA PRO A 2 27.05 18.06 -11.19
C PRO A 2 25.77 18.88 -11.16
N ASP A 3 25.14 18.88 -12.32
CA ASP A 3 23.92 19.58 -12.71
C ASP A 3 22.81 19.52 -11.66
N SER A 4 22.11 20.65 -11.55
CA SER A 4 20.91 20.83 -10.75
C SER A 4 19.93 19.68 -10.97
N LEU A 5 19.70 18.92 -9.90
CA LEU A 5 18.54 18.04 -9.76
C LEU A 5 17.27 18.80 -10.19
N PRO A 6 16.36 18.19 -10.96
CA PRO A 6 15.07 18.79 -11.25
C PRO A 6 14.32 19.07 -9.92
N PRO A 7 13.42 20.07 -9.88
CA PRO A 7 12.83 20.54 -8.63
C PRO A 7 12.09 19.41 -7.89
N ALA A 8 12.37 19.35 -6.59
CA ALA A 8 11.84 18.41 -5.63
C ALA A 8 10.31 18.44 -5.52
N LYS A 9 9.73 17.25 -5.31
CA LYS A 9 8.39 17.01 -4.73
C LYS A 9 7.24 17.69 -5.51
N GLY A 10 6.58 16.92 -6.38
CA GLY A 10 5.19 17.25 -6.74
C GLY A 10 4.37 17.27 -5.45
N ASN A 11 4.02 18.46 -4.96
CA ASN A 11 3.15 18.58 -3.79
C ASN A 11 1.82 17.87 -4.11
N PRO A 12 1.30 17.02 -3.22
CA PRO A 12 0.01 16.40 -3.39
C PRO A 12 -1.05 17.49 -3.50
N PRO A 13 -2.19 17.18 -4.12
CA PRO A 13 -3.29 18.11 -4.25
C PRO A 13 -3.66 18.72 -2.91
N LYS A 14 -3.94 20.03 -2.90
CA LYS A 14 -4.49 20.74 -1.74
C LYS A 14 -5.99 20.87 -1.95
N GLY A 15 -6.72 19.77 -1.72
CA GLY A 15 -8.16 19.66 -1.95
C GLY A 15 -8.57 19.61 -3.43
N GLU A 16 -9.89 19.59 -3.64
CA GLU A 16 -10.50 19.39 -4.96
C GLU A 16 -10.21 20.55 -5.95
N PRO A 17 -9.60 20.26 -7.12
CA PRO A 17 -9.40 21.23 -8.19
C PRO A 17 -10.70 21.82 -8.74
N ASN A 18 -10.69 23.10 -9.04
CA ASN A 18 -11.79 23.76 -9.72
C ASN A 18 -11.30 24.87 -10.69
N PRO A 19 -11.43 24.69 -12.02
CA PRO A 19 -11.88 23.49 -12.72
C PRO A 19 -10.81 22.39 -12.74
N TRP A 20 -11.20 21.15 -13.00
CA TRP A 20 -10.26 20.05 -13.23
C TRP A 20 -9.50 20.19 -14.55
N THR A 21 -8.21 19.84 -14.51
CA THR A 21 -7.37 19.63 -15.70
C THR A 21 -6.89 18.17 -15.76
N LEU A 22 -6.40 17.74 -16.93
CA LEU A 22 -5.82 16.39 -17.07
C LEU A 22 -4.58 16.24 -16.17
N GLU A 23 -3.82 17.31 -15.97
CA GLU A 23 -2.64 17.29 -15.10
C GLU A 23 -3.04 17.14 -13.64
N ASP A 24 -4.05 17.89 -13.18
CA ASP A 24 -4.56 17.74 -11.82
C ASP A 24 -5.14 16.34 -11.60
N LEU A 25 -5.86 15.80 -12.60
CA LEU A 25 -6.38 14.45 -12.55
C LEU A 25 -5.26 13.40 -12.40
N LYS A 26 -4.20 13.49 -13.21
CA LYS A 26 -3.03 12.61 -13.09
C LYS A 26 -2.36 12.73 -11.73
N ARG A 27 -2.19 13.95 -11.19
CA ARG A 27 -1.61 14.15 -9.85
C ARG A 27 -2.47 13.53 -8.75
N HIS A 28 -3.80 13.58 -8.86
CA HIS A 28 -4.68 12.88 -7.91
C HIS A 28 -4.58 11.36 -8.07
N CYS A 29 -4.53 10.82 -9.28
CA CYS A 29 -4.32 9.38 -9.46
C CYS A 29 -2.94 8.93 -8.93
N GLU A 30 -1.88 9.72 -9.10
CA GLU A 30 -0.56 9.46 -8.50
C GLU A 30 -0.61 9.50 -6.96
N THR A 31 -1.43 10.40 -6.41
CA THR A 31 -1.72 10.53 -4.98
C THR A 31 -2.45 9.27 -4.48
N ALA A 32 -3.45 8.78 -5.20
CA ALA A 32 -4.15 7.52 -4.93
C ALA A 32 -3.16 6.33 -4.91
N VAL A 33 -2.33 6.18 -5.96
CA VAL A 33 -1.31 5.12 -6.01
C VAL A 33 -0.37 5.17 -4.80
N LYS A 34 0.02 6.36 -4.36
CA LYS A 34 0.87 6.52 -3.17
C LYS A 34 0.12 6.12 -1.90
N LEU A 35 -1.13 6.53 -1.72
CA LEU A 35 -1.96 6.17 -0.58
C LEU A 35 -1.97 4.66 -0.38
N GLU A 36 -2.49 3.92 -1.37
CA GLU A 36 -2.64 2.45 -1.31
C GLU A 36 -1.30 1.73 -1.13
N MET A 37 -0.21 2.31 -1.62
CA MET A 37 1.12 1.74 -1.41
C MET A 37 1.64 1.96 0.01
N HIS A 38 1.40 3.13 0.62
CA HIS A 38 1.98 3.50 1.91
C HIS A 38 1.31 2.75 3.07
N THR A 39 0.04 2.38 2.93
CA THR A 39 -0.73 1.58 3.91
C THR A 39 -0.22 0.12 3.98
N ILE A 40 0.25 -0.45 2.87
CA ILE A 40 0.70 -1.86 2.81
C ILE A 40 1.78 -2.19 3.86
N PRO A 41 2.93 -1.47 3.96
CA PRO A 41 3.91 -1.75 5.01
C PRO A 41 3.37 -1.51 6.43
N ILE A 42 2.50 -0.50 6.60
CA ILE A 42 1.88 -0.16 7.89
C ILE A 42 1.05 -1.33 8.42
N TYR A 43 0.41 -2.11 7.55
CA TYR A 43 -0.36 -3.30 7.92
C TYR A 43 0.47 -4.60 7.90
N LEU A 44 1.43 -4.74 6.98
CA LEU A 44 2.33 -5.90 6.92
C LEU A 44 3.21 -6.02 8.16
N TYR A 45 3.74 -4.90 8.64
CA TYR A 45 4.67 -4.85 9.76
C TYR A 45 4.10 -5.47 11.05
N PRO A 46 2.93 -5.02 11.58
CA PRO A 46 2.29 -5.64 12.72
C PRO A 46 1.83 -7.06 12.42
N MET A 47 1.34 -7.35 11.20
CA MET A 47 0.91 -8.70 10.81
C MET A 47 2.05 -9.72 10.95
N TYR A 48 3.26 -9.36 10.50
CA TYR A 48 4.42 -10.24 10.64
C TYR A 48 4.84 -10.44 12.11
N ALA A 49 4.60 -9.46 12.98
CA ALA A 49 4.93 -9.54 14.39
C ALA A 49 3.93 -10.36 15.24
N ILE A 50 2.78 -10.77 14.69
CA ILE A 50 1.82 -11.62 15.40
C ILE A 50 2.45 -12.99 15.71
N ASN A 51 2.38 -13.38 16.99
CA ASN A 51 2.86 -14.67 17.44
C ASN A 51 1.76 -15.73 17.32
N THR A 52 1.81 -16.52 16.25
CA THR A 52 0.84 -17.60 15.97
C THR A 52 1.06 -18.88 16.79
N ASP A 53 2.06 -18.91 17.67
CA ASP A 53 2.26 -19.99 18.64
C ASP A 53 2.51 -19.47 20.07
N PRO A 54 1.51 -18.82 20.69
CA PRO A 54 1.65 -18.15 21.99
C PRO A 54 1.54 -19.09 23.20
N GLY A 55 1.65 -20.40 23.00
CA GLY A 55 1.66 -21.42 24.06
C GLY A 55 0.29 -21.84 24.61
N THR A 56 -0.77 -21.04 24.47
CA THR A 56 -2.14 -21.43 24.86
C THR A 56 -3.07 -21.50 23.65
N LEU A 57 -4.09 -22.38 23.73
CA LEU A 57 -5.07 -22.53 22.65
C LEU A 57 -5.92 -21.27 22.44
N GLU A 58 -6.26 -20.56 23.52
CA GLU A 58 -7.05 -19.33 23.47
C GLU A 58 -6.28 -18.20 22.79
N ALA A 59 -5.05 -17.93 23.24
CA ALA A 59 -4.19 -16.93 22.62
C ALA A 59 -3.90 -17.28 21.14
N LYS A 60 -3.73 -18.57 20.82
CA LYS A 60 -3.53 -19.02 19.43
C LYS A 60 -4.73 -18.72 18.53
N LYS A 61 -5.95 -18.84 19.04
CA LYS A 61 -7.17 -18.46 18.29
C LYS A 61 -7.21 -16.97 18.00
N ILE A 62 -6.91 -16.14 19.01
CA ILE A 62 -6.84 -14.67 18.87
C ILE A 62 -5.77 -14.28 17.83
N ALA A 63 -4.57 -14.85 17.94
CA ALA A 63 -3.47 -14.58 17.01
C ALA A 63 -3.83 -14.96 15.57
N ASN A 64 -4.46 -16.13 15.36
CA ASN A 64 -4.87 -16.56 14.02
C ASN A 64 -6.01 -15.71 13.46
N ASP A 65 -7.00 -15.33 14.28
CA ASP A 65 -8.09 -14.44 13.85
C ASP A 65 -7.54 -13.09 13.40
N ALA A 66 -6.74 -12.44 14.25
CA ALA A 66 -6.11 -11.16 13.94
C ALA A 66 -5.19 -11.26 12.70
N SER A 67 -4.37 -12.32 12.62
CA SER A 67 -3.48 -12.51 11.47
C SER A 67 -4.25 -12.71 10.16
N ASN A 68 -5.38 -13.43 10.17
CA ASN A 68 -6.18 -13.64 8.97
C ASN A 68 -6.90 -12.37 8.54
N LYS A 69 -7.48 -11.63 9.51
CA LYS A 69 -8.13 -10.34 9.28
C LYS A 69 -7.18 -9.31 8.67
N ILE A 70 -6.05 -9.06 9.32
CA ILE A 70 -5.05 -8.09 8.84
C ILE A 70 -4.47 -8.54 7.49
N LYS A 71 -4.25 -9.85 7.29
CA LYS A 71 -3.82 -10.38 5.99
C LYS A 71 -4.84 -10.10 4.89
N GLY A 72 -6.13 -10.26 5.17
CA GLY A 72 -7.21 -9.95 4.23
C GLY A 72 -7.20 -8.48 3.81
N VAL A 73 -7.04 -7.56 4.78
CA VAL A 73 -6.90 -6.13 4.51
C VAL A 73 -5.67 -5.84 3.65
N VAL A 74 -4.50 -6.38 4.00
CA VAL A 74 -3.26 -6.23 3.20
C VAL A 74 -3.45 -6.70 1.76
N GLU A 75 -4.13 -7.83 1.56
CA GLU A 75 -4.41 -8.37 0.23
C GLU A 75 -5.36 -7.43 -0.56
N GLN A 76 -6.32 -6.79 0.11
CA GLN A 76 -7.18 -5.77 -0.50
C GLN A 76 -6.43 -4.47 -0.81
N GLU A 77 -5.55 -3.98 0.06
CA GLU A 77 -4.69 -2.80 -0.22
C GLU A 77 -3.77 -3.03 -1.45
N MET A 78 -3.25 -4.25 -1.61
CA MET A 78 -2.47 -4.62 -2.81
C MET A 78 -3.33 -4.64 -4.08
N LEU A 79 -4.60 -5.03 -3.97
CA LEU A 79 -5.58 -4.91 -5.06
C LEU A 79 -5.85 -3.43 -5.36
N HIS A 80 -6.07 -2.60 -4.33
CA HIS A 80 -6.32 -1.16 -4.47
C HIS A 80 -5.17 -0.45 -5.16
N LEU A 81 -3.93 -0.76 -4.81
CA LEU A 81 -2.74 -0.29 -5.52
C LEU A 81 -2.78 -0.64 -7.01
N GLY A 82 -3.17 -1.87 -7.35
CA GLY A 82 -3.35 -2.31 -8.73
C GLY A 82 -4.42 -1.50 -9.47
N LEU A 83 -5.57 -1.29 -8.85
CA LEU A 83 -6.70 -0.52 -9.39
C LEU A 83 -6.36 0.96 -9.57
N ALA A 84 -5.80 1.62 -8.55
CA ALA A 84 -5.36 3.01 -8.62
C ALA A 84 -4.30 3.21 -9.72
N GLY A 85 -3.35 2.27 -9.84
CA GLY A 85 -2.36 2.28 -10.90
C GLY A 85 -2.96 2.07 -12.30
N ASN A 86 -3.95 1.17 -12.44
CA ASN A 86 -4.68 0.99 -13.69
C ASN A 86 -5.44 2.25 -14.11
N ILE A 87 -6.10 2.93 -13.16
CA ILE A 87 -6.79 4.20 -13.41
C ILE A 87 -5.78 5.24 -13.92
N LEU A 88 -4.65 5.43 -13.24
CA LEU A 88 -3.59 6.36 -13.66
C LEU A 88 -3.03 5.99 -15.05
N CYS A 89 -2.77 4.71 -15.29
CA CYS A 89 -2.26 4.19 -16.56
C CYS A 89 -3.24 4.47 -17.71
N SER A 90 -4.54 4.20 -17.51
CA SER A 90 -5.58 4.34 -18.54
C SER A 90 -5.74 5.75 -19.09
N ILE A 91 -5.41 6.78 -18.29
CA ILE A 91 -5.45 8.20 -18.68
C ILE A 91 -4.09 8.73 -19.18
N GLY A 92 -3.15 7.82 -19.46
CA GLY A 92 -1.79 8.10 -19.94
C GLY A 92 -0.84 8.63 -18.88
N GLY A 93 -1.08 8.30 -17.62
CA GLY A 93 -0.11 8.44 -16.54
C GLY A 93 0.87 7.25 -16.49
N ASN A 94 1.90 7.38 -15.66
CA ASN A 94 2.88 6.32 -15.43
C ASN A 94 3.00 6.11 -13.91
N PRO A 95 2.34 5.10 -13.33
CA PRO A 95 2.45 4.80 -11.91
C PRO A 95 3.91 4.57 -11.53
N LYS A 96 4.41 5.32 -10.54
CA LYS A 96 5.77 5.19 -10.01
C LYS A 96 5.73 4.92 -8.53
N ILE A 97 6.28 3.77 -8.15
CA ILE A 97 6.24 3.24 -6.78
C ILE A 97 7.63 2.82 -6.27
N TYR A 98 8.63 2.72 -7.15
CA TYR A 98 10.02 2.50 -6.77
C TYR A 98 10.88 3.75 -7.04
N GLY A 99 11.79 4.02 -6.10
CA GLY A 99 12.77 5.10 -6.18
C GLY A 99 12.73 5.99 -4.95
N LEU A 100 13.79 6.76 -4.73
CA LEU A 100 13.95 7.59 -3.53
C LEU A 100 12.76 8.53 -3.26
N GLU A 101 12.08 9.00 -4.30
CA GLU A 101 10.92 9.91 -4.18
C GLU A 101 9.56 9.19 -4.06
N HIS A 102 9.55 7.86 -4.22
CA HIS A 102 8.33 7.05 -4.31
C HIS A 102 8.22 6.05 -3.17
N THR A 103 9.32 5.39 -2.80
CA THR A 103 9.35 4.41 -1.72
C THR A 103 9.15 5.10 -0.36
N PRO A 104 8.25 4.61 0.51
CA PRO A 104 7.97 5.26 1.79
C PRO A 104 9.19 5.21 2.73
N GLU A 105 9.44 6.31 3.44
CA GLU A 105 10.37 6.36 4.56
C GLU A 105 9.59 6.49 5.86
N PHE A 106 9.68 5.48 6.74
CA PHE A 106 8.95 5.48 8.01
C PHE A 106 9.75 6.12 9.17
N PRO A 107 9.12 6.90 10.07
CA PRO A 107 7.73 7.32 9.97
C PRO A 107 7.47 8.21 8.77
N CYS A 108 6.36 7.98 8.09
CA CYS A 108 5.97 8.73 6.91
C CYS A 108 4.74 9.58 7.21
N GLN A 109 4.64 10.72 6.53
CA GLN A 109 3.40 11.48 6.49
C GLN A 109 2.70 11.15 5.19
N ILE A 110 1.50 10.59 5.29
CA ILE A 110 0.60 10.55 4.15
C ILE A 110 0.11 11.99 3.91
N PHE A 111 0.32 12.46 2.68
CA PHE A 111 -0.15 13.77 2.20
C PHE A 111 0.18 15.03 3.03
N TYR A 112 1.26 15.05 3.82
CA TYR A 112 1.65 16.19 4.67
C TYR A 112 0.65 16.50 5.81
N ASP A 113 -0.12 15.50 6.26
CA ASP A 113 -0.87 15.55 7.53
C ASP A 113 0.11 15.65 8.73
N PRO A 114 -0.25 16.31 9.85
CA PRO A 114 0.47 16.22 11.11
C PRO A 114 0.62 14.81 11.72
N ILE A 115 -0.08 13.78 11.23
CA ILE A 115 0.01 12.44 11.81
C ILE A 115 1.07 11.62 11.09
N ASP A 116 2.13 11.31 11.84
CA ASP A 116 3.17 10.39 11.43
C ASP A 116 2.62 8.95 11.47
N LEU A 117 2.71 8.23 10.35
CA LEU A 117 2.44 6.81 10.28
C LEU A 117 3.71 6.04 10.60
N HIS A 118 3.63 5.25 11.67
CA HIS A 118 4.74 4.49 12.23
C HIS A 118 4.60 3.00 11.93
N LEU A 119 5.73 2.33 11.72
CA LEU A 119 5.82 0.86 11.76
C LEU A 119 5.81 0.42 13.22
N MET A 120 4.68 -0.12 13.68
CA MET A 120 4.45 -0.47 15.09
C MET A 120 4.07 -1.95 15.27
N PRO A 121 4.40 -2.57 16.42
CA PRO A 121 3.84 -3.89 16.77
C PRO A 121 2.30 -3.84 16.81
N PRO A 122 1.59 -4.99 16.73
CA PRO A 122 0.12 -5.07 16.75
C PRO A 122 -0.45 -4.82 18.16
N ASN A 123 -0.14 -3.66 18.74
CA ASN A 123 -0.68 -3.17 20.00
C ASN A 123 -1.91 -2.28 19.73
N ASN A 124 -2.58 -1.84 20.80
CA ASN A 124 -3.77 -0.99 20.66
C ASN A 124 -3.48 0.32 19.92
N ASP A 125 -2.33 0.96 20.14
CA ASP A 125 -1.97 2.21 19.46
C ASP A 125 -1.88 2.04 17.94
N ALA A 126 -1.33 0.91 17.47
CA ALA A 126 -1.29 0.55 16.06
C ALA A 126 -2.69 0.29 15.50
N ILE A 127 -3.50 -0.53 16.17
CA ILE A 127 -4.87 -0.82 15.73
C ILE A 127 -5.75 0.44 15.72
N GLU A 128 -5.64 1.31 16.72
CA GLU A 128 -6.34 2.60 16.76
C GLU A 128 -5.89 3.53 15.62
N THR A 129 -4.62 3.49 15.24
CA THR A 129 -4.12 4.21 14.05
C THR A 129 -4.79 3.68 12.78
N PHE A 130 -5.00 2.36 12.65
CA PHE A 130 -5.67 1.77 11.48
C PHE A 130 -7.17 2.12 11.46
N VAL A 131 -7.84 2.06 12.62
CA VAL A 131 -9.25 2.50 12.75
C VAL A 131 -9.41 3.96 12.32
N ARG A 132 -8.47 4.83 12.70
CA ARG A 132 -8.49 6.23 12.29
C ARG A 132 -8.24 6.43 10.81
N LEU A 133 -7.34 5.64 10.23
CA LEU A 133 -6.97 5.72 8.82
C LEU A 133 -8.14 5.31 7.90
N GLU A 134 -8.87 4.25 8.28
CA GLU A 134 -10.00 3.71 7.52
C GLU A 134 -11.35 4.31 7.91
N ALA A 135 -11.38 5.30 8.81
CA ALA A 135 -12.64 5.82 9.37
C ALA A 135 -13.52 6.47 8.27
N PRO A 136 -14.80 6.06 8.13
CA PRO A 136 -15.69 6.59 7.10
C PRO A 136 -16.00 8.08 7.27
N HIS A 137 -16.02 8.86 6.18
CA HIS A 137 -16.38 10.29 6.21
C HIS A 137 -17.81 10.56 6.74
N GLN A 138 -18.73 9.60 6.66
CA GLN A 138 -20.12 9.79 7.09
C GLN A 138 -20.31 9.63 8.62
N ARG A 139 -19.25 9.31 9.36
CA ARG A 139 -19.24 9.17 10.84
C ARG A 139 -18.38 10.24 11.53
N PRO A 140 -18.82 11.52 11.55
CA PRO A 140 -18.03 12.64 12.07
C PRO A 140 -17.80 12.56 13.59
N ASP A 141 -18.48 11.63 14.26
CA ASP A 141 -18.31 11.29 15.67
C ASP A 141 -17.04 10.48 15.97
N LEU A 142 -16.40 9.89 14.94
CA LEU A 142 -15.16 9.16 15.11
C LEU A 142 -13.96 10.11 15.21
N PRO A 143 -12.94 9.80 16.03
CA PRO A 143 -11.72 10.60 16.08
C PRO A 143 -11.01 10.55 14.73
N ARG A 144 -11.07 11.64 13.97
CA ARG A 144 -10.35 11.77 12.68
C ARG A 144 -9.08 12.57 12.85
N GLY A 145 -8.04 12.13 12.14
CA GLY A 145 -6.97 13.05 11.75
C GLY A 145 -7.39 13.86 10.53
N ASN A 146 -6.67 14.94 10.21
CA ASN A 146 -6.76 15.53 8.86
C ASN A 146 -5.92 14.68 7.91
N ILE A 147 -6.32 13.41 7.71
CA ILE A 147 -5.54 12.34 7.05
C ILE A 147 -4.98 12.81 5.70
N MET A 148 -5.68 13.74 5.04
CA MET A 148 -5.17 14.43 3.86
C MET A 148 -5.56 15.92 3.84
N PRO A 149 -4.67 16.85 3.45
CA PRO A 149 -5.02 18.25 3.29
C PRO A 149 -6.16 18.47 2.28
N GLY A 150 -7.32 18.84 2.81
CA GLY A 150 -8.51 19.12 2.01
C GLY A 150 -9.46 17.93 1.85
N TYR A 151 -9.21 16.80 2.52
CA TYR A 151 -10.12 15.65 2.60
C TYR A 151 -10.11 15.06 4.02
N ASP A 152 -11.29 14.78 4.57
CA ASP A 152 -11.46 14.25 5.92
C ASP A 152 -11.39 12.71 5.96
N SER A 153 -11.41 12.02 4.82
CA SER A 153 -11.23 10.56 4.70
C SER A 153 -10.67 10.12 3.33
N ILE A 154 -10.30 8.85 3.21
CA ILE A 154 -9.86 8.22 1.94
C ILE A 154 -11.03 8.19 0.93
N GLY A 155 -12.22 7.84 1.40
CA GLY A 155 -13.47 7.86 0.65
C GLY A 155 -13.79 9.24 0.07
N GLU A 156 -13.69 10.30 0.87
CA GLU A 156 -13.92 11.67 0.37
C GLU A 156 -12.94 12.06 -0.74
N PHE A 157 -11.69 11.60 -0.64
CA PHE A 157 -10.71 11.78 -1.71
C PHE A 157 -11.08 11.04 -2.99
N TYR A 158 -11.51 9.79 -2.89
CA TYR A 158 -12.00 9.04 -4.06
C TYR A 158 -13.29 9.64 -4.63
N GLU A 159 -14.19 10.18 -3.82
CA GLU A 159 -15.36 10.93 -4.30
C GLU A 159 -14.96 12.17 -5.10
N SER A 160 -13.93 12.90 -4.65
CA SER A 160 -13.35 14.02 -5.41
C SER A 160 -12.71 13.54 -6.71
N LEU A 161 -11.94 12.46 -6.67
CA LEU A 161 -11.33 11.87 -7.86
C LEU A 161 -12.39 11.41 -8.88
N GLU A 162 -13.50 10.83 -8.41
CA GLU A 162 -14.65 10.45 -9.22
C GLU A 162 -15.27 11.66 -9.95
N ARG A 163 -15.47 12.79 -9.24
CA ARG A 163 -15.94 14.03 -9.86
C ARG A 163 -14.96 14.52 -10.93
N GLY A 164 -13.67 14.46 -10.66
CA GLY A 164 -12.61 14.81 -11.61
C GLY A 164 -12.60 13.95 -12.86
N ILE A 165 -12.70 12.62 -12.72
CA ILE A 165 -12.75 11.68 -13.84
C ILE A 165 -13.99 11.94 -14.70
N LYS A 166 -15.18 12.08 -14.09
CA LYS A 166 -16.43 12.37 -14.83
C LYS A 166 -16.32 13.67 -15.62
N PHE A 167 -15.85 14.74 -14.96
CA PHE A 167 -15.67 16.04 -15.61
C PHE A 167 -14.70 15.96 -16.80
N MET A 168 -13.55 15.30 -16.62
CA MET A 168 -12.53 15.19 -17.65
C MET A 168 -12.97 14.30 -18.81
N ASP A 169 -13.69 13.21 -18.55
CA ASP A 169 -14.25 12.35 -19.60
C ASP A 169 -15.25 13.11 -20.47
N GLU A 170 -16.18 13.85 -19.86
CA GLU A 170 -17.11 14.70 -20.60
C GLU A 170 -16.40 15.78 -21.42
N LYS A 171 -15.39 16.43 -20.83
CA LYS A 171 -14.60 17.47 -21.50
C LYS A 171 -13.85 16.91 -22.72
N MET A 172 -13.16 15.78 -22.56
CA MET A 172 -12.42 15.13 -23.65
C MET A 172 -13.37 14.69 -24.78
N LYS A 173 -14.53 14.11 -24.44
CA LYS A 173 -15.56 13.73 -25.43
C LYS A 173 -16.05 14.92 -26.25
N LYS A 174 -16.28 16.08 -25.62
CA LYS A 174 -16.65 17.34 -26.32
C LYS A 174 -15.56 17.82 -27.28
N GLU A 175 -14.29 17.51 -27.00
CA GLU A 175 -13.15 17.80 -27.87
C GLU A 175 -12.90 16.70 -28.93
N GLY A 176 -13.73 15.67 -29.01
CA GLY A 176 -13.54 14.54 -29.94
C GLY A 176 -12.37 13.61 -29.55
N LYS A 177 -11.96 13.63 -28.29
CA LYS A 177 -10.90 12.77 -27.71
C LYS A 177 -11.51 11.76 -26.74
N THR A 178 -10.72 10.75 -26.39
CA THR A 178 -11.01 9.85 -25.26
C THR A 178 -10.12 10.19 -24.08
N LEU A 179 -10.67 10.12 -22.86
CA LEU A 179 -9.85 10.18 -21.65
C LEU A 179 -9.10 8.87 -21.43
N PHE A 180 -9.78 7.74 -21.71
CA PHE A 180 -9.24 6.38 -21.57
C PHE A 180 -8.67 5.94 -22.91
N ASP A 181 -7.35 5.91 -23.03
CA ASP A 181 -6.68 5.63 -24.30
C ASP A 181 -6.41 4.11 -24.44
N PRO A 182 -6.96 3.45 -25.47
CA PRO A 182 -6.78 2.01 -25.70
C PRO A 182 -5.32 1.57 -25.80
N GLN A 183 -4.37 2.46 -26.12
CA GLN A 183 -2.95 2.11 -26.19
C GLN A 183 -2.38 1.62 -24.85
N TYR A 184 -3.06 1.90 -23.73
CA TYR A 184 -2.65 1.51 -22.38
C TYR A 184 -3.32 0.24 -21.88
N ASN A 185 -4.28 -0.35 -22.63
CA ASN A 185 -5.03 -1.52 -22.15
C ASN A 185 -4.11 -2.71 -21.80
N ASP A 186 -3.16 -3.01 -22.67
CA ASP A 186 -2.24 -4.15 -22.50
C ASP A 186 -1.19 -3.93 -21.39
N ARG A 187 -1.16 -2.72 -20.81
CA ARG A 187 -0.26 -2.33 -19.71
C ARG A 187 -0.97 -2.30 -18.36
N GLN A 188 -2.20 -2.77 -18.26
CA GLN A 188 -2.94 -2.76 -17.00
C GLN A 188 -2.94 -4.14 -16.36
N PHE A 189 -3.06 -4.20 -15.04
CA PHE A 189 -3.41 -5.45 -14.34
C PHE A 189 -4.80 -5.90 -14.77
N THR A 190 -5.00 -7.21 -14.93
CA THR A 190 -6.26 -7.81 -15.40
C THR A 190 -6.65 -9.00 -14.51
N PRO A 191 -7.94 -9.39 -14.45
CA PRO A 191 -8.36 -10.61 -13.77
C PRO A 191 -7.58 -11.87 -14.19
N ASP A 192 -7.17 -11.92 -15.46
CA ASP A 192 -6.49 -13.07 -16.07
C ASP A 192 -5.04 -13.23 -15.59
N ASP A 193 -4.46 -12.19 -14.97
CA ASP A 193 -3.12 -12.25 -14.36
C ASP A 193 -3.08 -13.20 -13.13
N GLY A 194 -4.24 -13.70 -12.68
CA GLY A 194 -4.39 -14.66 -11.59
C GLY A 194 -4.26 -14.06 -10.18
N ALA A 195 -3.82 -12.80 -10.08
CA ALA A 195 -3.89 -12.00 -8.85
C ALA A 195 -5.27 -11.33 -8.76
N TYR A 196 -6.02 -11.61 -7.69
CA TYR A 196 -7.33 -11.00 -7.40
C TYR A 196 -8.37 -11.15 -8.53
N PRO A 197 -8.67 -12.37 -9.01
CA PRO A 197 -9.55 -12.58 -10.17
C PRO A 197 -10.97 -12.02 -9.97
N ASP A 198 -11.43 -11.93 -8.73
CA ASP A 198 -12.78 -11.46 -8.38
C ASP A 198 -12.87 -9.95 -8.12
N GLY A 199 -11.76 -9.21 -8.17
CA GLY A 199 -11.72 -7.78 -7.82
C GLY A 199 -10.85 -6.90 -8.73
N MET A 200 -9.92 -7.46 -9.50
CA MET A 200 -9.08 -6.69 -10.41
C MET A 200 -9.89 -6.19 -11.61
N ILE A 201 -9.82 -4.90 -11.93
CA ILE A 201 -10.58 -4.30 -13.03
C ILE A 201 -9.63 -3.64 -14.02
N GLN A 202 -9.73 -4.03 -15.28
CA GLN A 202 -9.04 -3.39 -16.39
C GLN A 202 -9.86 -2.16 -16.84
N ILE A 203 -9.27 -0.98 -16.79
CA ILE A 203 -9.91 0.31 -17.04
C ILE A 203 -9.83 0.68 -18.52
N LYS A 204 -10.94 0.49 -19.24
CA LYS A 204 -11.09 0.81 -20.67
C LYS A 204 -12.02 2.00 -20.90
N ASN A 205 -12.85 2.32 -19.92
CA ASN A 205 -13.86 3.36 -20.02
C ASN A 205 -14.24 3.93 -18.65
N LEU A 206 -15.13 4.94 -18.65
CA LEU A 206 -15.60 5.60 -17.44
C LEU A 206 -16.21 4.64 -16.43
N ASN A 207 -17.03 3.68 -16.85
CA ASN A 207 -17.71 2.77 -15.94
C ASN A 207 -16.71 1.90 -15.19
N ASP A 208 -15.69 1.37 -15.89
CA ASP A 208 -14.64 0.56 -15.27
C ASP A 208 -13.89 1.36 -14.18
N ALA A 209 -13.59 2.64 -14.45
CA ALA A 209 -12.94 3.53 -13.49
C ALA A 209 -13.82 3.78 -12.26
N LEU A 210 -15.12 4.02 -12.46
CA LEU A 210 -16.07 4.22 -11.38
C LEU A 210 -16.26 2.95 -10.54
N GLU A 211 -16.31 1.78 -11.18
CA GLU A 211 -16.41 0.49 -10.49
C GLU A 211 -15.17 0.19 -9.65
N ALA A 212 -13.97 0.47 -10.18
CA ALA A 212 -12.72 0.34 -9.44
C ALA A 212 -12.66 1.26 -8.21
N MET A 213 -12.99 2.55 -8.36
CA MET A 213 -13.01 3.48 -7.21
C MET A 213 -14.08 3.09 -6.19
N LYS A 214 -15.25 2.64 -6.64
CA LYS A 214 -16.31 2.14 -5.75
C LYS A 214 -15.82 0.95 -4.93
N LEU A 215 -15.16 -0.03 -5.57
CA LEU A 215 -14.64 -1.20 -4.88
C LEU A 215 -13.60 -0.83 -3.81
N ILE A 216 -12.69 0.10 -4.12
CA ILE A 216 -11.69 0.61 -3.15
C ILE A 216 -12.39 1.19 -1.92
N VAL A 217 -13.35 2.11 -2.13
CA VAL A 217 -14.07 2.76 -1.03
C VAL A 217 -14.92 1.78 -0.22
N GLU A 218 -15.64 0.87 -0.89
CA GLU A 218 -16.48 -0.12 -0.21
C GLU A 218 -15.67 -1.10 0.64
N GLN A 219 -14.47 -1.49 0.20
CA GLN A 219 -13.59 -2.36 0.99
C GLN A 219 -12.91 -1.60 2.14
N GLY A 220 -12.48 -0.35 1.95
CA GLY A 220 -11.84 0.45 3.00
C GLY A 220 -12.84 0.91 4.08
N GLU A 221 -13.77 1.78 3.70
CA GLU A 221 -14.67 2.50 4.63
C GLU A 221 -16.06 1.86 4.76
N GLY A 222 -16.41 0.94 3.85
CA GLY A 222 -17.74 0.36 3.74
C GLY A 222 -18.66 1.13 2.78
N SER A 223 -19.82 0.55 2.47
CA SER A 223 -20.81 1.22 1.61
C SER A 223 -21.69 2.19 2.40
N THR A 224 -21.91 3.39 1.89
CA THR A 224 -22.96 4.31 2.38
C THR A 224 -24.38 3.79 2.09
N VAL A 225 -24.49 2.89 1.12
CA VAL A 225 -25.73 2.29 0.67
C VAL A 225 -25.74 0.85 1.17
N THR A 226 -26.51 0.61 2.23
CA THR A 226 -26.76 -0.72 2.81
C THR A 226 -27.38 -1.74 1.85
N GLU A 227 -27.47 -1.45 0.55
CA GLU A 227 -28.16 -2.28 -0.44
C GLU A 227 -27.21 -3.06 -1.37
N HIS A 228 -25.91 -2.73 -1.45
CA HIS A 228 -24.99 -3.39 -2.42
C HIS A 228 -23.69 -3.92 -1.82
N ALA A 229 -23.45 -3.79 -0.51
CA ALA A 229 -22.45 -4.61 0.15
C ALA A 229 -22.81 -6.08 -0.09
N ALA A 230 -21.90 -6.86 -0.69
CA ALA A 230 -22.07 -8.30 -0.76
C ALA A 230 -22.40 -8.78 0.68
N PRO A 231 -23.51 -9.51 0.91
CA PRO A 231 -23.90 -9.89 2.26
C PRO A 231 -22.76 -10.65 2.96
N GLY A 232 -22.11 -10.02 3.93
CA GLY A 232 -21.13 -10.66 4.81
C GLY A 232 -19.65 -10.30 4.65
N GLU A 233 -19.26 -9.35 3.81
CA GLU A 233 -17.88 -8.83 3.82
C GLU A 233 -17.77 -7.55 4.67
N GLU A 234 -16.92 -7.59 5.70
CA GLU A 234 -16.60 -6.46 6.57
C GLU A 234 -15.61 -5.51 5.87
N SER A 235 -15.83 -4.20 5.99
CA SER A 235 -14.87 -3.17 5.58
C SER A 235 -13.61 -3.18 6.45
N HIS A 236 -12.50 -2.59 5.99
CA HIS A 236 -11.26 -2.48 6.75
C HIS A 236 -11.49 -1.78 8.09
N TRP A 237 -12.28 -0.70 8.08
CA TRP A 237 -12.67 -0.02 9.31
C TRP A 237 -13.34 -0.96 10.32
N GLN A 238 -14.34 -1.75 9.89
CA GLN A 238 -15.02 -2.72 10.75
C GLN A 238 -14.08 -3.81 11.25
N ILE A 239 -13.20 -4.30 10.36
CA ILE A 239 -12.20 -5.31 10.70
C ILE A 239 -11.27 -4.77 11.80
N PHE A 240 -10.70 -3.57 11.62
CA PHE A 240 -9.79 -2.98 12.60
C PHE A 240 -10.51 -2.60 13.89
N GLU A 241 -11.74 -2.10 13.83
CA GLU A 241 -12.57 -1.83 15.01
C GLU A 241 -12.76 -3.11 15.83
N SER A 242 -13.00 -4.25 15.17
CA SER A 242 -13.14 -5.56 15.84
C SER A 242 -11.87 -6.04 16.55
N LEU A 243 -10.70 -5.49 16.18
CA LEU A 243 -9.40 -5.85 16.74
C LEU A 243 -8.96 -4.93 17.89
N VAL A 244 -9.68 -3.84 18.14
CA VAL A 244 -9.40 -2.93 19.27
C VAL A 244 -9.53 -3.72 20.58
N ASN A 245 -8.52 -3.64 21.45
CA ASN A 245 -8.44 -4.39 22.71
C ASN A 245 -8.48 -5.92 22.57
N ALA A 246 -8.22 -6.49 21.39
CA ALA A 246 -8.23 -7.93 21.17
C ALA A 246 -7.08 -8.68 21.90
N ASN A 247 -6.13 -7.96 22.51
CA ASN A 247 -4.96 -8.52 23.20
C ASN A 247 -4.18 -9.50 22.31
N ILE A 248 -3.84 -9.06 21.09
CA ILE A 248 -3.19 -9.87 20.06
C ILE A 248 -1.82 -10.34 20.58
N PRO A 249 -1.55 -11.65 20.69
CA PRO A 249 -0.22 -12.14 21.05
C PRO A 249 0.80 -11.80 19.98
N HIS A 250 1.93 -11.19 20.36
CA HIS A 250 2.93 -10.72 19.40
C HIS A 250 4.34 -10.69 19.97
N TYR A 251 5.31 -10.59 19.07
CA TYR A 251 6.68 -10.20 19.40
C TYR A 251 6.74 -8.67 19.52
N ASP A 252 7.29 -8.17 20.64
CA ASP A 252 7.53 -6.73 20.81
C ASP A 252 8.68 -6.29 19.91
N VAL A 253 8.36 -5.87 18.69
CA VAL A 253 9.32 -5.44 17.67
C VAL A 253 9.70 -3.97 17.85
N VAL A 254 10.90 -3.60 17.39
CA VAL A 254 11.37 -2.20 17.37
C VAL A 254 10.37 -1.34 16.58
N GLN A 255 10.12 -0.09 17.00
CA GLN A 255 9.30 0.82 16.19
C GLN A 255 10.20 1.49 15.15
N ASP A 256 9.73 1.62 13.91
CA ASP A 256 10.46 2.25 12.79
C ASP A 256 11.93 1.79 12.66
N PRO A 257 12.20 0.46 12.63
CA PRO A 257 13.57 -0.02 12.60
C PRO A 257 14.30 0.49 11.36
N LYS A 258 15.58 0.82 11.53
CA LYS A 258 16.47 1.19 10.43
C LYS A 258 17.58 0.17 10.30
N THR A 259 17.84 -0.29 9.09
CA THR A 259 18.88 -1.29 8.81
C THR A 259 20.28 -0.84 9.28
N GLY A 260 20.54 0.47 9.32
CA GLY A 260 21.78 1.06 9.82
C GLY A 260 21.91 1.19 11.34
N ASP A 261 20.87 0.87 12.12
CA ASP A 261 20.87 1.07 13.57
C ASP A 261 21.96 0.20 14.25
N PRO A 262 22.86 0.80 15.07
CA PRO A 262 23.92 0.07 15.77
C PRO A 262 23.40 -0.97 16.77
N ALA A 263 22.13 -0.90 17.19
CA ALA A 263 21.52 -1.88 18.08
C ALA A 263 21.40 -3.27 17.43
N PHE A 264 21.31 -3.37 16.11
CA PHE A 264 21.23 -4.67 15.43
C PHE A 264 22.62 -5.27 15.19
N ASN A 265 22.76 -6.57 15.45
CA ASN A 265 23.97 -7.30 15.05
C ASN A 265 24.04 -7.50 13.53
N GLU A 266 25.22 -7.82 13.01
CA GLU A 266 25.45 -7.91 11.55
C GLU A 266 24.63 -9.00 10.84
N ASN A 267 24.26 -10.08 11.52
CA ASN A 267 23.41 -11.11 10.91
C ASN A 267 21.97 -10.62 10.74
N ILE A 268 21.43 -9.92 11.75
CA ILE A 268 20.10 -9.28 11.66
C ILE A 268 20.12 -8.22 10.55
N LYS A 269 21.15 -7.37 10.49
CA LYS A 269 21.27 -6.34 9.45
C LYS A 269 21.33 -6.91 8.05
N LYS A 270 21.99 -8.06 7.85
CA LYS A 270 21.98 -8.76 6.55
C LYS A 270 20.57 -9.18 6.14
N CYS A 271 19.82 -9.81 7.05
CA CYS A 271 18.44 -10.19 6.77
C CYS A 271 17.52 -8.98 6.54
N MET A 272 17.74 -7.87 7.24
CA MET A 272 17.03 -6.61 7.00
C MET A 272 17.32 -6.05 5.61
N ARG A 273 18.61 -5.94 5.22
CA ARG A 273 19.01 -5.51 3.86
C ARG A 273 18.43 -6.42 2.78
N ALA A 274 18.45 -7.73 2.98
CA ALA A 274 17.84 -8.68 2.05
C ALA A 274 16.34 -8.42 1.90
N SER A 275 15.62 -8.20 3.01
CA SER A 275 14.21 -7.82 2.99
C SER A 275 13.97 -6.52 2.23
N ASP A 276 14.79 -5.49 2.48
CA ASP A 276 14.67 -4.19 1.82
C ASP A 276 14.92 -4.31 0.32
N ALA A 277 16.00 -5.01 -0.09
CA ALA A 277 16.33 -5.23 -1.49
C ALA A 277 15.21 -5.99 -2.23
N VAL A 278 14.67 -7.05 -1.64
CA VAL A 278 13.58 -7.83 -2.26
C VAL A 278 12.28 -7.01 -2.33
N TYR A 279 11.95 -6.25 -1.28
CA TYR A 279 10.77 -5.38 -1.29
C TYR A 279 10.89 -4.27 -2.34
N ASN A 280 12.05 -3.64 -2.49
CA ASN A 280 12.27 -2.62 -3.51
C ASN A 280 12.27 -3.21 -4.93
N TYR A 281 12.80 -4.42 -5.13
CA TYR A 281 12.74 -5.12 -6.42
C TYR A 281 11.31 -5.56 -6.76
N LEU A 282 10.51 -5.90 -5.75
CA LEU A 282 9.06 -6.12 -5.88
C LEU A 282 8.34 -4.85 -6.33
N LEU A 283 8.55 -3.70 -5.67
CA LEU A 283 7.96 -2.43 -6.09
C LEU A 283 8.34 -2.09 -7.54
N TRP A 284 9.61 -2.27 -7.90
CA TRP A 284 10.08 -2.09 -9.27
C TRP A 284 9.39 -3.05 -10.25
N SER A 285 9.22 -4.32 -9.89
CA SER A 285 8.56 -5.32 -10.72
C SER A 285 7.08 -4.98 -10.95
N ILE A 286 6.36 -4.56 -9.91
CA ILE A 286 4.97 -4.08 -10.00
C ILE A 286 4.91 -2.84 -10.91
N GLN A 287 5.82 -1.88 -10.72
CA GLN A 287 5.91 -0.67 -11.56
C GLN A 287 6.06 -1.02 -13.04
N CYS A 288 6.90 -2.00 -13.36
CA CYS A 288 7.15 -2.43 -14.73
C CYS A 288 5.90 -2.99 -15.42
N VAL A 289 4.96 -3.59 -14.69
CA VAL A 289 3.71 -4.11 -15.28
C VAL A 289 2.91 -3.02 -16.00
N TRP A 290 2.99 -1.76 -15.53
CA TRP A 290 2.32 -0.61 -16.18
C TRP A 290 3.05 -0.04 -17.40
N THR A 291 4.20 -0.59 -17.77
CA THR A 291 5.06 -0.04 -18.83
C THR A 291 5.56 -1.08 -19.82
N GLU A 292 5.77 -2.32 -19.40
CA GLU A 292 6.36 -3.42 -20.19
C GLU A 292 5.33 -4.51 -20.47
N THR A 293 5.26 -4.95 -21.72
CA THR A 293 4.32 -6.00 -22.17
C THR A 293 5.02 -7.27 -22.64
N SER A 294 6.30 -7.21 -23.01
CA SER A 294 7.06 -8.32 -23.62
C SER A 294 7.42 -9.42 -22.62
N HIS A 295 7.60 -9.05 -21.34
CA HIS A 295 8.02 -9.94 -20.25
C HIS A 295 6.99 -9.97 -19.11
N ARG A 296 5.71 -9.70 -19.43
CA ARG A 296 4.65 -9.54 -18.44
C ARG A 296 4.49 -10.75 -17.53
N ASP A 297 4.42 -11.96 -18.10
CA ASP A 297 4.22 -13.20 -17.33
C ASP A 297 5.36 -13.44 -16.32
N ASP A 298 6.59 -13.13 -16.71
CA ASP A 298 7.75 -13.22 -15.83
C ASP A 298 7.65 -12.22 -14.67
N LEU A 299 7.22 -10.98 -14.93
CA LEU A 299 7.00 -9.95 -13.91
C LEU A 299 5.93 -10.39 -12.90
N LEU A 300 4.78 -10.89 -13.37
CA LEU A 300 3.67 -11.34 -12.52
C LEU A 300 4.09 -12.55 -11.66
N SER A 301 4.79 -13.51 -12.25
CA SER A 301 5.34 -14.67 -11.52
C SER A 301 6.33 -14.25 -10.43
N ASN A 302 7.20 -13.27 -10.73
CA ASN A 302 8.16 -12.72 -9.77
C ASN A 302 7.46 -12.04 -8.58
N ILE A 303 6.41 -11.25 -8.82
CA ILE A 303 5.65 -10.54 -7.77
C ILE A 303 5.12 -11.53 -6.71
N SER A 304 4.42 -12.57 -7.17
CA SER A 304 3.88 -13.62 -6.29
C SER A 304 4.99 -14.36 -5.53
N SER A 305 6.08 -14.69 -6.23
CA SER A 305 7.20 -15.46 -5.67
C SER A 305 7.97 -14.70 -4.61
N MET A 306 8.19 -13.40 -4.79
CA MET A 306 8.88 -12.55 -3.81
C MET A 306 8.06 -12.37 -2.53
N MET A 307 6.77 -12.03 -2.67
CA MET A 307 5.89 -11.80 -1.52
C MET A 307 5.78 -13.03 -0.63
N ARG A 308 5.50 -14.20 -1.23
CA ARG A 308 5.25 -15.43 -0.48
C ARG A 308 6.52 -16.22 -0.15
N GLY A 309 7.45 -16.27 -1.10
CA GLY A 309 8.62 -17.14 -1.04
C GLY A 309 9.85 -16.52 -0.37
N ILE A 310 9.93 -15.19 -0.28
CA ILE A 310 11.14 -14.50 0.21
C ILE A 310 10.82 -13.54 1.36
N ILE A 311 9.99 -12.52 1.12
CA ILE A 311 9.70 -11.47 2.11
C ILE A 311 9.08 -12.08 3.36
N ARG A 312 8.03 -12.89 3.22
CA ARG A 312 7.35 -13.52 4.37
C ARG A 312 8.30 -14.40 5.22
N PRO A 313 9.08 -15.34 4.66
CA PRO A 313 10.05 -16.11 5.45
C PRO A 313 11.09 -15.24 6.17
N ILE A 314 11.64 -14.21 5.50
CA ILE A 314 12.61 -13.30 6.13
C ILE A 314 11.95 -12.53 7.28
N ALA A 315 10.75 -12.01 7.08
CA ALA A 315 10.01 -11.31 8.12
C ALA A 315 9.74 -12.21 9.34
N GLN A 316 9.26 -13.44 9.12
CA GLN A 316 9.01 -14.42 10.18
C GLN A 316 10.27 -14.83 10.94
N PHE A 317 11.43 -14.80 10.27
CA PHE A 317 12.72 -14.98 10.93
C PHE A 317 13.08 -13.77 11.78
N LEU A 318 13.01 -12.56 11.21
CA LEU A 318 13.41 -11.31 11.87
C LEU A 318 12.64 -11.06 13.17
N VAL A 319 11.31 -11.22 13.17
CA VAL A 319 10.46 -10.98 14.36
C VAL A 319 10.75 -11.91 15.53
N LYS A 320 11.49 -13.01 15.30
CA LYS A 320 11.96 -13.93 16.35
C LYS A 320 13.36 -13.60 16.86
N GLN A 321 14.07 -12.67 16.22
CA GLN A 321 15.42 -12.29 16.61
C GLN A 321 15.39 -11.14 17.61
N LYS A 322 15.96 -11.38 18.79
CA LYS A 322 16.17 -10.36 19.82
C LYS A 322 17.29 -9.40 19.40
N VAL A 323 17.08 -8.09 19.52
CA VAL A 323 18.03 -7.06 19.08
C VAL A 323 19.39 -7.20 19.75
N ASN A 324 19.41 -7.37 21.08
CA ASN A 324 20.63 -7.47 21.90
C ASN A 324 20.79 -8.81 22.62
N GLY A 325 19.94 -9.80 22.33
CA GLY A 325 19.97 -11.12 22.98
C GLY A 325 19.56 -11.15 24.48
N ALA A 326 19.21 -10.01 25.07
CA ALA A 326 18.72 -9.93 26.45
C ALA A 326 17.25 -10.40 26.57
N GLU A 327 16.82 -10.87 27.74
CA GLU A 327 15.46 -11.39 27.91
C GLU A 327 14.38 -10.33 27.61
N ASP A 328 14.60 -9.08 28.02
CA ASP A 328 13.69 -7.94 27.85
C ASP A 328 13.95 -7.11 26.58
N SER A 329 14.78 -7.59 25.65
CA SER A 329 15.04 -6.82 24.42
C SER A 329 13.90 -6.97 23.42
N LYS A 330 13.58 -5.87 22.74
CA LYS A 330 12.73 -5.87 21.54
C LYS A 330 13.26 -6.85 20.48
N HIS A 331 12.40 -7.14 19.51
CA HIS A 331 12.68 -7.98 18.36
C HIS A 331 12.97 -7.15 17.11
N ALA A 332 13.76 -7.71 16.21
CA ALA A 332 13.97 -7.17 14.87
C ALA A 332 12.72 -7.35 14.00
N ALA A 333 12.64 -6.66 12.87
CA ALA A 333 11.55 -6.79 11.90
C ALA A 333 12.01 -6.24 10.53
N PRO A 334 11.27 -6.52 9.44
CA PRO A 334 11.51 -5.87 8.16
C PRO A 334 11.49 -4.34 8.28
N THR A 335 12.44 -3.65 7.66
CA THR A 335 12.53 -2.18 7.82
C THR A 335 11.80 -1.40 6.74
N PHE A 336 11.53 -2.05 5.60
CA PHE A 336 10.95 -1.42 4.41
C PHE A 336 11.75 -0.17 3.99
N ASN A 337 13.05 -0.13 4.26
CA ASN A 337 13.89 0.99 3.88
C ASN A 337 14.09 1.01 2.36
N TYR A 338 14.33 2.19 1.79
CA TYR A 338 14.72 2.31 0.39
C TYR A 338 16.05 1.58 0.15
N TYR A 339 16.06 0.72 -0.86
CA TYR A 339 17.26 0.03 -1.33
C TYR A 339 17.59 0.51 -2.75
N GLN A 340 18.77 1.11 -2.91
CA GLN A 340 19.21 1.65 -4.19
C GLN A 340 19.91 0.56 -5.02
N PHE A 341 19.30 0.16 -6.13
CA PHE A 341 19.98 -0.65 -7.15
C PHE A 341 20.99 0.18 -7.96
N GLY A 342 22.04 -0.47 -8.46
CA GLY A 342 23.08 0.18 -9.27
C GLY A 342 22.54 0.69 -10.62
N SER A 343 21.72 -0.11 -11.29
CA SER A 343 20.91 0.26 -12.45
C SER A 343 19.66 -0.62 -12.54
N ILE A 344 18.79 -0.35 -13.51
CA ILE A 344 17.63 -1.20 -13.79
C ILE A 344 18.10 -2.60 -14.24
N GLU A 345 19.14 -2.66 -15.06
CA GLU A 345 19.70 -3.90 -15.59
C GLU A 345 20.37 -4.74 -14.50
N SER A 346 20.98 -4.09 -13.49
CA SER A 346 21.62 -4.79 -12.37
C SER A 346 20.68 -5.11 -11.22
N ALA A 347 19.45 -4.59 -11.21
CA ALA A 347 18.55 -4.66 -10.05
C ALA A 347 18.32 -6.09 -9.53
N LYS A 348 18.15 -7.05 -10.46
CA LYS A 348 18.02 -8.47 -10.11
C LYS A 348 19.29 -9.03 -9.46
N GLU A 349 20.46 -8.69 -10.00
CA GLU A 349 21.75 -9.18 -9.50
C GLU A 349 22.11 -8.54 -8.16
N ASP A 350 21.81 -7.25 -7.98
CA ASP A 350 21.95 -6.53 -6.73
C ASP A 350 21.05 -7.13 -5.64
N MET A 351 19.80 -7.45 -5.95
CA MET A 351 18.91 -8.16 -5.02
C MET A 351 19.46 -9.55 -4.67
N ILE A 352 19.91 -10.33 -5.65
CA ILE A 352 20.48 -11.67 -5.42
C ILE A 352 21.74 -11.61 -4.56
N ARG A 353 22.55 -10.55 -4.66
CA ARG A 353 23.75 -10.38 -3.81
C ARG A 353 23.43 -10.25 -2.32
N GLU A 354 22.23 -9.78 -1.96
CA GLU A 354 21.79 -9.64 -0.57
C GLU A 354 21.13 -10.91 -0.01
N LEU A 355 20.72 -11.86 -0.87
CA LEU A 355 20.18 -13.18 -0.49
C LEU A 355 21.29 -14.21 -0.26
#